data_AF-A0A7S0AIA6-F1
#
_entry.id   AF-A0A7S0AIA6-F1
#
_cell.length_a   1.000
_cell.length_b   1.000
_cell.length_c   1.000
_cell.angle_alpha   90.00
_cell.angle_beta   90.00
_cell.angle_gamma   90.00
#
_symmetry.space_group_name_H-M   'P 1'
#
loop_
_entity.id
_entity.type
_entity.pdbx_description
1 polymer ?
#
loop_
_entity_poly.entity_id
_entity_poly.type
_entity_poly.pdbx_seq_one_letter_code
_entity_poly.pdbx_strand_id
1 'polypeptide(L)'
;DPQKAGRQGLAGDGGPSDDIWTCVLVMLQQQHSKQPIGGQRDARRYLGRTFRPVLGNMIAKRCSDEDAGTFIVQRFFMVHTTDTQQKLMSLVVMFHKLMALVTGAVEADSQDTLCNHDVLLPGNLYAGILRE
;
A
#
# COMPACT_ATOMS: atom_id res chain seq x y z
N ASP A 1 13.47 26.00 -24.92
CA ASP A 1 12.45 24.95 -24.70
C ASP A 1 11.45 25.29 -23.59
N PRO A 2 10.15 25.06 -23.83
CA PRO A 2 9.06 25.54 -22.97
C PRO A 2 8.67 24.55 -21.86
N GLN A 3 9.63 23.96 -21.13
CA GLN A 3 9.35 22.96 -20.07
C GLN A 3 9.35 23.49 -18.63
N LYS A 4 9.45 24.81 -18.40
CA LYS A 4 9.36 25.41 -17.04
C LYS A 4 7.97 25.91 -16.63
N ALA A 5 6.92 25.55 -17.37
CA ALA A 5 5.55 25.95 -17.07
C ALA A 5 4.74 24.74 -16.57
N GLY A 6 4.90 24.37 -15.30
CA GLY A 6 4.17 23.27 -14.71
C GLY A 6 4.19 23.29 -13.19
N ARG A 7 3.08 23.79 -12.61
CA ARG A 7 2.65 23.67 -11.20
C ARG A 7 3.25 24.67 -10.20
N GLN A 8 2.87 25.94 -10.35
CA GLN A 8 2.47 26.73 -9.18
C GLN A 8 1.03 26.33 -8.83
N GLY A 9 0.89 25.49 -7.81
CA GLY A 9 -0.40 25.10 -7.23
C GLY A 9 -0.47 25.63 -5.80
N LEU A 10 -1.29 26.66 -5.61
CA LEU A 10 -1.96 27.06 -4.36
C LEU A 10 -1.10 27.01 -3.08
N ALA A 11 -0.42 28.12 -2.81
CA ALA A 11 0.03 28.44 -1.45
C ALA A 11 -1.20 28.72 -0.58
N GLY A 12 -1.78 27.67 -0.01
CA GLY A 12 -2.58 27.78 1.22
C GLY A 12 -1.61 28.01 2.38
N ASP A 13 -1.90 29.01 3.19
CA ASP A 13 -1.17 29.41 4.40
C ASP A 13 -1.37 28.41 5.56
N GLY A 14 -1.14 27.12 5.28
CA GLY A 14 -1.18 26.01 6.23
C GLY A 14 0.18 25.32 6.25
N GLY A 15 0.69 24.96 7.43
CA GLY A 15 1.97 24.26 7.51
C GLY A 15 1.90 22.91 6.76
N PRO A 16 3.03 22.35 6.27
CA PRO A 16 3.05 21.07 5.55
C PRO A 16 2.39 19.90 6.30
N SER A 17 2.32 19.99 7.63
CA SER A 17 1.64 19.04 8.49
C SER A 17 0.12 19.06 8.34
N ASP A 18 -0.48 20.24 8.15
CA ASP A 18 -1.93 20.44 8.22
C ASP A 18 -2.64 19.87 6.98
N ASP A 19 -1.96 19.91 5.83
CA ASP A 19 -2.41 19.30 4.58
C ASP A 19 -2.49 17.77 4.67
N ILE A 20 -1.54 17.15 5.37
CA ILE A 20 -1.50 15.69 5.55
C ILE A 20 -2.68 15.23 6.42
N TRP A 21 -2.91 15.90 7.55
CA TRP A 21 -4.02 15.57 8.45
C TRP A 21 -5.37 15.71 7.75
N THR A 22 -5.52 16.75 6.92
CA THR A 22 -6.74 16.97 6.13
C THR A 22 -6.95 15.84 5.13
N CYS A 23 -5.91 15.44 4.40
CA CYS A 23 -5.99 14.31 3.46
C CYS A 23 -6.37 13.00 4.16
N VAL A 24 -5.71 12.68 5.28
CA VAL A 24 -6.00 11.47 6.05
C VAL A 24 -7.43 11.49 6.59
N LEU A 25 -7.90 12.63 7.09
CA LEU A 25 -9.25 12.79 7.59
C LEU A 25 -10.28 12.52 6.49
N VAL A 26 -10.08 13.09 5.31
CA VAL A 26 -10.96 12.85 4.14
C VAL A 26 -10.96 11.37 3.74
N MET A 27 -9.79 10.72 3.71
CA MET A 27 -9.69 9.29 3.39
C MET A 27 -10.46 8.44 4.42
N LEU A 28 -10.30 8.71 5.72
CA LEU A 28 -10.98 7.99 6.79
C LEU A 28 -12.49 8.22 6.76
N GLN A 29 -12.94 9.45 6.53
CA GLN A 29 -14.37 9.78 6.43
C GLN A 29 -15.02 9.11 5.22
N GLN A 30 -14.33 9.09 4.08
CA GLN A 30 -14.80 8.36 2.89
C GLN A 30 -14.88 6.85 3.14
N GLN A 31 -13.91 6.26 3.85
CA GLN A 31 -13.95 4.85 4.21
C GLN A 31 -15.13 4.55 5.15
N HIS A 32 -15.28 5.34 6.21
CA HIS A 32 -16.39 5.18 7.17
C HIS A 32 -17.75 5.28 6.46
N SER A 33 -17.94 6.26 5.57
CA SER A 33 -19.17 6.42 4.81
C SER A 33 -19.50 5.23 3.91
N LYS A 34 -18.50 4.50 3.40
CA LYS A 34 -18.72 3.31 2.56
C LYS A 34 -19.02 2.09 3.39
N GLN A 35 -18.22 1.84 4.43
CA GLN A 35 -18.39 0.70 5.31
C GLN A 35 -17.83 1.05 6.70
N PRO A 36 -18.66 1.09 7.75
CA PRO A 36 -18.16 1.23 9.11
C PRO A 36 -17.42 -0.05 9.51
N ILE A 37 -16.16 0.09 9.89
CA ILE A 37 -15.32 -1.01 10.38
C ILE A 37 -15.09 -0.76 11.87
N GLY A 38 -15.68 -1.59 12.73
CA GLY A 38 -15.65 -1.41 14.19
C GLY A 38 -14.36 -1.88 14.85
N GLY A 39 -13.60 -2.76 14.19
CA GLY A 39 -12.34 -3.27 14.72
C GLY A 39 -11.57 -4.13 13.73
N GLN A 40 -10.44 -4.66 14.18
CA GLN A 40 -9.52 -5.43 13.34
C GLN A 40 -10.15 -6.69 12.75
N ARG A 41 -11.02 -7.37 13.50
CA ARG A 41 -11.71 -8.58 13.04
C ARG A 41 -12.67 -8.27 11.89
N ASP A 42 -13.42 -7.18 12.00
CA ASP A 42 -14.33 -6.72 10.94
C ASP A 42 -13.57 -6.32 9.68
N ALA A 43 -12.40 -5.67 9.84
CA ALA A 43 -11.53 -5.32 8.72
C ALA A 43 -11.06 -6.57 7.96
N ARG A 44 -10.59 -7.60 8.68
CA ARG A 44 -10.17 -8.88 8.09
C ARG A 44 -11.33 -9.59 7.41
N ARG A 45 -12.50 -9.62 8.05
CA ARG A 45 -13.71 -10.22 7.47
C ARG A 45 -14.14 -9.51 6.19
N TYR A 46 -14.09 -8.17 6.17
CA TYR A 46 -14.39 -7.37 4.99
C TYR A 46 -13.42 -7.68 3.84
N LEU A 47 -12.12 -7.73 4.13
CA LEU A 47 -11.09 -8.07 3.16
C LEU A 47 -11.30 -9.49 2.60
N GLY A 48 -11.52 -10.47 3.48
CA GLY A 48 -11.80 -11.84 3.08
C GLY A 48 -13.03 -11.94 2.18
N ARG A 49 -14.17 -11.38 2.59
CA ARG A 49 -15.41 -11.39 1.79
C ARG A 49 -15.22 -10.76 0.40
N THR A 50 -14.45 -9.68 0.31
CA THR A 50 -14.25 -8.93 -0.94
C THR A 50 -13.32 -9.66 -1.91
N PHE A 51 -12.21 -10.23 -1.43
CA PHE A 51 -11.20 -10.84 -2.28
C PHE A 51 -11.36 -12.36 -2.45
N ARG A 52 -12.17 -13.03 -1.63
CA ARG A 52 -12.44 -14.47 -1.73
C ARG A 52 -12.94 -14.94 -3.11
N PRO A 53 -13.83 -14.22 -3.82
CA PRO A 53 -14.23 -14.61 -5.17
C PRO A 53 -13.06 -14.58 -6.18
N VAL A 54 -12.11 -13.64 -5.99
CA VAL A 54 -10.97 -13.44 -6.88
C VAL A 54 -9.86 -14.47 -6.61
N LEU A 55 -9.64 -14.82 -5.34
CA LEU A 55 -8.56 -15.69 -4.89
C LEU A 55 -8.98 -17.16 -4.68
N GLY A 56 -10.15 -17.56 -5.18
CA GLY A 56 -10.89 -18.76 -4.77
C GLY A 56 -10.16 -20.10 -4.87
N ASN A 57 -9.07 -20.20 -5.65
CA ASN A 57 -8.24 -21.41 -5.74
C ASN A 57 -7.14 -21.45 -4.66
N MET A 58 -6.67 -20.31 -4.17
CA MET A 58 -5.64 -20.24 -3.11
C MET A 58 -6.22 -20.32 -1.71
N ILE A 59 -7.51 -20.01 -1.55
CA ILE A 59 -8.18 -19.95 -0.25
C ILE A 59 -9.11 -21.15 -0.12
N ALA A 60 -8.89 -21.99 0.90
CA ALA A 60 -9.74 -23.16 1.14
C ALA A 60 -11.20 -22.76 1.36
N LYS A 61 -12.13 -23.40 0.64
CA LYS A 61 -13.58 -23.09 0.70
C LYS A 61 -14.18 -23.19 2.11
N ARG A 62 -13.55 -23.96 3.00
CA ARG A 62 -13.98 -24.15 4.41
C ARG A 62 -13.48 -23.06 5.37
N CYS A 63 -12.58 -22.18 4.95
CA CYS A 63 -12.08 -21.14 5.85
C CYS A 63 -13.15 -20.08 6.12
N SER A 64 -13.09 -19.45 7.30
CA SER A 64 -13.93 -18.29 7.58
C SER A 64 -13.46 -17.07 6.77
N ASP A 65 -14.32 -16.07 6.61
CA ASP A 65 -13.94 -14.81 5.94
C ASP A 65 -12.86 -14.07 6.74
N GLU A 66 -12.82 -14.22 8.06
CA GLU A 66 -11.79 -13.65 8.93
C GLU A 66 -10.42 -14.32 8.68
N ASP A 67 -10.40 -15.65 8.56
CA ASP A 67 -9.18 -16.42 8.24
C ASP A 67 -8.69 -16.11 6.83
N ALA A 68 -9.62 -15.99 5.87
CA ALA A 68 -9.30 -15.56 4.50
C ALA A 68 -8.63 -14.19 4.50
N GLY A 69 -9.18 -13.22 5.25
CA GLY A 69 -8.57 -11.90 5.39
C GLY A 69 -7.17 -11.93 5.98
N THR A 70 -6.97 -12.75 7.02
CA THR A 70 -5.67 -12.95 7.65
C THR A 70 -4.65 -13.54 6.68
N PHE A 71 -5.05 -14.57 5.92
CA PHE A 71 -4.22 -15.19 4.89
C PHE A 71 -3.81 -14.17 3.81
N ILE A 72 -4.73 -13.33 3.36
CA ILE A 72 -4.44 -12.31 2.34
C ILE A 72 -3.40 -11.31 2.85
N VAL A 73 -3.57 -10.79 4.07
CA VAL A 73 -2.60 -9.84 4.67
C VAL A 73 -1.21 -10.48 4.82
N GLN A 74 -1.15 -11.77 5.15
CA GLN A 74 0.13 -12.47 5.27
C GLN A 74 0.79 -12.71 3.91
N ARG A 75 0.00 -13.10 2.89
CA ARG A 75 0.54 -13.58 1.61
C ARG A 75 0.78 -12.49 0.57
N PHE A 76 0.06 -11.37 0.62
CA PHE A 76 0.12 -10.34 -0.41
C PHE A 76 0.67 -8.99 0.08
N PHE A 77 0.43 -8.63 1.35
CA PHE A 77 0.87 -7.34 1.87
C PHE A 77 2.25 -7.46 2.53
N MET A 78 3.24 -6.74 2.00
CA MET A 78 4.61 -6.63 2.55
C MET A 78 5.17 -7.99 2.97
N VAL A 79 5.32 -8.89 1.98
CA VAL A 79 5.71 -10.29 2.18
C VAL A 79 7.12 -10.49 2.75
N HIS A 80 7.95 -9.45 2.71
CA HIS A 80 9.31 -9.47 3.25
C HIS A 80 9.34 -9.54 4.79
N THR A 81 8.23 -9.22 5.46
CA THR A 81 8.13 -9.15 6.93
C THR A 81 6.96 -10.00 7.44
N THR A 82 7.17 -10.69 8.57
CA THR A 82 6.12 -11.51 9.20
C THR A 82 5.33 -10.75 10.28
N ASP A 83 5.96 -9.78 10.94
CA ASP A 83 5.34 -8.98 12.00
C ASP A 83 4.33 -7.96 11.46
N THR A 84 3.13 -7.94 12.04
CA THR A 84 2.05 -7.06 11.62
C THR A 84 2.34 -5.59 11.96
N GLN A 85 3.05 -5.33 13.06
CA GLN A 85 3.39 -3.95 13.43
C GLN A 85 4.41 -3.37 12.45
N GLN A 86 5.46 -4.11 12.10
CA GLN A 86 6.43 -3.69 11.09
C GLN A 86 5.80 -3.47 9.71
N LYS A 87 4.81 -4.28 9.32
CA LYS A 87 4.01 -4.04 8.12
C LYS A 87 3.30 -2.69 8.19
N LEU A 88 2.60 -2.40 9.28
CA LEU A 88 1.92 -1.11 9.44
C LEU A 88 2.91 0.07 9.36
N MET A 89 4.04 -0.02 10.07
CA MET A 89 5.05 1.05 10.07
C MET A 89 5.63 1.29 8.67
N SER A 90 5.89 0.22 7.92
CA SER A 90 6.37 0.33 6.54
C SER A 90 5.36 1.04 5.64
N LEU A 91 4.06 0.74 5.79
CA LEU A 91 2.99 1.42 5.05
C LEU A 91 2.90 2.91 5.43
N VAL A 92 3.00 3.24 6.72
CA VAL A 92 3.00 4.63 7.19
C VAL A 92 4.17 5.42 6.60
N VAL A 93 5.37 4.82 6.54
CA VAL A 93 6.55 5.45 5.91
C VAL A 93 6.33 5.67 4.41
N MET A 94 5.75 4.69 3.69
CA MET A 94 5.40 4.85 2.28
C MET A 94 4.36 5.96 2.07
N PHE A 95 3.37 6.08 2.97
CA PHE A 95 2.39 7.16 2.92
C PHE A 95 3.02 8.54 3.16
N HIS A 96 3.92 8.67 4.15
CA HIS A 96 4.65 9.93 4.34
C HIS A 96 5.52 10.28 3.14
N LYS A 97 6.20 9.30 2.51
CA LYS A 97 6.97 9.52 1.28
C LYS A 97 6.07 9.97 0.13
N LEU A 98 4.88 9.38 -0.02
CA LEU A 98 3.89 9.81 -1.02
C LEU A 98 3.43 11.25 -0.78
N MET A 99 3.14 11.63 0.46
CA MET A 99 2.76 13.00 0.78
C MET A 99 3.90 13.99 0.54
N ALA A 100 5.13 13.63 0.90
CA ALA A 100 6.33 14.44 0.62
C ALA A 100 6.57 14.64 -0.88
N LEU A 101 6.24 13.64 -1.71
CA LEU A 101 6.29 13.75 -3.16
C LEU A 101 5.19 14.69 -3.70
N VAL A 102 3.98 14.65 -3.15
CA VAL A 102 2.87 15.53 -3.56
C VAL A 102 3.12 16.99 -3.19
N THR A 103 3.69 17.24 -2.00
CA THR A 103 4.07 18.59 -1.56
C THR A 103 5.33 19.12 -2.25
N GLY A 104 6.05 18.28 -3.01
CA GLY A 104 7.28 18.63 -3.70
C GLY A 104 8.50 18.74 -2.78
N ALA A 105 8.42 18.23 -1.55
CA ALA A 105 9.55 18.16 -0.63
C ALA A 105 10.59 17.11 -1.03
N VAL A 106 10.19 16.11 -1.82
CA VAL A 106 11.04 15.04 -2.36
C VAL A 106 10.81 14.92 -3.86
N GLU A 107 11.88 14.75 -4.63
CA GLU A 107 11.81 14.50 -6.07
C GLU A 107 11.37 13.06 -6.39
N ALA A 108 10.80 12.86 -7.57
CA ALA A 108 10.45 11.51 -8.02
C ALA A 108 11.72 10.68 -8.27
N ASP A 109 11.74 9.45 -7.76
CA ASP A 109 12.85 8.53 -8.02
C ASP A 109 12.92 8.19 -9.51
N SER A 110 14.09 8.38 -10.13
CA SER A 110 14.33 8.00 -11.53
C SER A 110 14.42 6.48 -11.67
N GLN A 111 13.69 5.93 -12.65
CA GLN A 111 13.71 4.50 -12.94
C GLN A 111 15.00 4.04 -13.61
N ASP A 112 15.79 4.96 -14.18
CA ASP A 112 17.03 4.64 -14.91
C ASP A 112 18.28 4.68 -14.00
N THR A 113 18.11 5.08 -12.73
CA THR A 113 19.23 5.14 -11.79
C THR A 113 19.64 3.73 -11.40
N LEU A 114 20.94 3.41 -11.57
CA LEU A 114 21.49 2.09 -11.21
C LEU A 114 21.18 1.67 -9.77
N CYS A 115 21.11 2.62 -8.83
CA CYS A 115 20.75 2.38 -7.43
C CYS A 115 19.33 1.80 -7.23
N ASN A 116 18.44 1.94 -8.20
CA ASN A 116 17.06 1.46 -8.15
C ASN A 116 16.88 0.12 -8.90
N HIS A 117 17.94 -0.41 -9.51
CA HIS A 117 17.91 -1.66 -10.24
C HIS A 117 18.53 -2.80 -9.44
N ASP A 118 17.86 -3.95 -9.47
CA ASP A 118 18.37 -5.22 -8.98
C ASP A 118 18.55 -6.22 -10.13
N VAL A 119 19.57 -7.09 -10.04
CA VAL A 119 19.85 -8.11 -11.06
C VAL A 119 19.29 -9.46 -10.63
N LEU A 120 18.31 -9.98 -11.39
CA LEU A 120 17.77 -11.32 -11.18
C LEU A 120 18.71 -12.37 -11.78
N LEU A 121 19.40 -13.11 -10.92
CA LEU A 121 20.31 -14.18 -11.32
C LEU A 121 19.54 -15.35 -11.98
N PRO A 122 20.12 -16.03 -12.99
CA PRO A 122 19.45 -17.11 -13.71
C PRO A 122 19.09 -18.31 -12.80
N GLY A 123 19.85 -18.56 -11.75
CA GLY A 123 19.53 -19.60 -10.76
C GLY A 123 18.27 -19.29 -9.96
N ASN A 124 18.09 -18.03 -9.54
CA ASN A 124 16.87 -17.60 -8.83
C ASN A 124 15.66 -17.64 -9.76
N LEU A 125 15.84 -17.26 -11.02
CA LEU A 125 14.80 -17.38 -12.05
C LEU A 125 14.37 -18.84 -12.22
N TYR A 126 15.34 -19.75 -12.37
CA TYR A 126 15.06 -21.18 -12.53
C TYR A 126 14.33 -21.78 -11.31
N ALA A 127 14.73 -21.39 -10.10
CA ALA A 127 14.05 -21.79 -8.87
C ALA A 127 12.60 -21.26 -8.80
N GLY A 128 12.35 -20.06 -9.32
CA GLY A 128 11.00 -19.49 -9.45
C GLY A 128 10.10 -20.35 -10.34
N ILE A 129 10.60 -20.70 -11.54
CA ILE A 129 9.88 -21.53 -12.52
C ILE A 129 9.60 -22.93 -11.98
N LEU A 130 10.55 -23.53 -11.25
CA LEU A 130 10.38 -24.86 -10.65
C LEU A 130 9.35 -24.89 -9.51
N ARG A 131 9.16 -23.76 -8.82
CA ARG A 131 8.23 -23.65 -7.70
C ARG A 131 6.78 -23.44 -8.15
N GLU A 132 6.60 -22.81 -9.31
CA GLU A 132 5.28 -22.59 -9.93
C GLU A 132 4.62 -23.92 -10.37
#